data_AF-A0A0R0CWJ0-F1
#
_entry.id   AF-A0A0R0CWJ0-F1
#
_cell.length_a   1.000
_cell.length_b   1.000
_cell.length_c   1.000
_cell.angle_alpha   90.00
_cell.angle_beta   90.00
_cell.angle_gamma   90.00
#
_symmetry.space_group_name_H-M   'P 1'
#
loop_
_entity.id
_entity.type
_entity.pdbx_description
1 polymer ?
#
loop_
_entity_poly.entity_id
_entity_poly.type
_entity_poly.pdbx_seq_one_letter_code
_entity_poly.pdbx_strand_id
1 'polypeptide(L)'
;MPDASLLPAQLAGQPLQCLHCGSLPALAQCLHNARYPAPTWVLIENSATDDTQWALHGRTVCNALDALPAPYIEIASNDADTLETHLHPHHAATAVVVCSTGTDEARRLSLAITTRLLSNGQGA
;
A
#
# COMPACT_ATOMS: atom_id res chain seq x y z
N MET A 1 14.44 -0.29 -13.61
CA MET A 1 13.50 -1.37 -13.22
C MET A 1 13.94 -1.82 -11.84
N PRO A 2 13.31 -1.38 -10.74
CA PRO A 2 13.64 -1.95 -9.43
C PRO A 2 13.26 -3.43 -9.44
N ASP A 3 14.12 -4.24 -8.84
CA ASP A 3 14.15 -5.69 -8.95
C ASP A 3 12.99 -6.32 -8.15
N ALA A 4 11.97 -6.82 -8.85
CA ALA A 4 10.85 -7.53 -8.23
C ALA A 4 11.27 -8.89 -7.62
N SER A 5 12.53 -9.31 -7.72
CA SER A 5 12.97 -10.66 -7.38
C SER A 5 13.33 -10.87 -5.90
N LEU A 6 13.17 -9.87 -5.02
CA LEU A 6 13.50 -9.99 -3.58
C LEU A 6 12.29 -10.10 -2.65
N LEU A 7 11.06 -10.07 -3.18
CA LEU A 7 9.86 -10.19 -2.35
C LEU A 7 9.56 -11.67 -2.07
N PRO A 8 9.28 -12.05 -0.81
CA PRO A 8 8.98 -13.42 -0.47
C PRO A 8 7.65 -13.84 -1.11
N ALA A 9 7.55 -15.09 -1.59
CA ALA A 9 6.31 -15.59 -2.19
C ALA A 9 5.14 -15.64 -1.18
N GLN A 10 5.44 -15.67 0.12
CA GLN A 10 4.46 -15.74 1.20
C GLN A 10 4.92 -14.96 2.43
N LEU A 11 3.97 -14.43 3.19
CA LEU A 11 4.16 -13.79 4.50
C LEU A 11 3.31 -14.52 5.53
N ALA A 12 3.92 -15.05 6.59
CA ALA A 12 3.22 -15.83 7.62
C ALA A 12 2.30 -16.94 7.05
N GLY A 13 2.72 -17.60 5.96
CA GLY A 13 1.93 -18.65 5.29
C GLY A 13 0.74 -18.13 4.47
N GLN A 14 0.66 -16.82 4.20
CA GLN A 14 -0.30 -16.21 3.28
C GLN A 14 0.40 -15.84 1.96
N PRO A 15 -0.22 -16.06 0.80
CA PRO A 15 0.37 -15.71 -0.49
C PRO A 15 0.55 -14.19 -0.61
N LEU A 16 1.74 -13.76 -1.05
CA LEU A 16 2.01 -12.36 -1.37
C LEU A 16 1.77 -12.13 -2.86
N GLN A 17 0.82 -11.25 -3.19
CA GLN A 17 0.58 -10.82 -4.56
C GLN A 17 1.11 -9.40 -4.77
N CYS A 18 2.01 -9.24 -5.72
CA CYS A 18 2.57 -7.94 -6.08
C CYS A 18 1.91 -7.41 -7.35
N LEU A 19 1.39 -6.18 -7.29
CA LEU A 19 0.77 -5.50 -8.42
C LEU A 19 1.51 -4.19 -8.67
N HIS A 20 1.98 -4.00 -9.90
CA HIS A 20 2.59 -2.73 -10.30
C HIS A 20 1.52 -1.83 -10.94
N CYS A 21 1.24 -0.70 -10.29
CA CYS A 21 0.28 0.29 -10.76
C CYS A 21 1.04 1.46 -11.39
N GLY A 22 1.01 1.57 -12.72
CA GLY A 22 1.75 2.62 -13.44
C GLY A 22 1.14 4.03 -13.37
N SER A 23 -0.03 4.20 -12.72
CA SER A 23 -0.74 5.48 -12.60
C SER A 23 -1.76 5.44 -11.46
N LEU A 24 -2.23 6.61 -11.01
CA LEU A 24 -3.28 6.71 -9.98
C LEU A 24 -4.60 6.02 -10.38
N PRO A 25 -5.11 6.13 -11.63
CA PRO A 25 -6.25 5.34 -12.06
C PRO A 25 -6.00 3.82 -12.01
N ALA A 26 -4.79 3.38 -12.37
CA ALA A 26 -4.42 1.97 -12.27
C ALA A 26 -4.39 1.50 -10.80
N LEU A 27 -3.88 2.34 -9.88
CA LEU A 27 -3.91 2.08 -8.45
C LEU A 27 -5.35 1.94 -7.94
N ALA A 28 -6.24 2.87 -8.27
CA ALA A 28 -7.64 2.80 -7.88
C ALA A 28 -8.32 1.53 -8.41
N GLN A 29 -8.02 1.12 -9.64
CA GLN A 29 -8.54 -0.11 -10.21
C GLN A 29 -8.00 -1.35 -9.49
N CYS A 30 -6.71 -1.38 -9.15
CA CYS A 30 -6.11 -2.48 -8.39
C CYS A 30 -6.72 -2.59 -6.99
N LEU A 31 -6.93 -1.47 -6.29
CA LEU A 31 -7.62 -1.43 -5.00
C LEU A 31 -9.06 -1.93 -5.11
N HIS A 32 -9.78 -1.52 -6.16
CA HIS A 32 -11.13 -2.00 -6.41
C HIS A 32 -11.15 -3.52 -6.65
N ASN A 33 -10.21 -4.03 -7.45
CA ASN A 33 -10.12 -5.46 -7.75
C ASN A 33 -9.70 -6.28 -6.52
N ALA A 34 -8.91 -5.71 -5.60
CA ALA A 34 -8.50 -6.35 -4.35
C ALA A 34 -9.67 -6.64 -3.40
N ARG A 35 -10.84 -6.02 -3.61
CA ARG A 35 -12.05 -6.28 -2.83
C ARG A 35 -12.57 -7.72 -2.98
N TYR A 36 -12.31 -8.36 -4.13
CA TYR A 36 -12.76 -9.73 -4.41
C TYR A 36 -11.89 -10.83 -3.79
N PRO A 37 -10.55 -10.83 -3.96
CA PRO A 37 -9.70 -11.75 -3.21
C PRO A 37 -9.69 -11.42 -1.71
N ALA A 38 -10.12 -10.22 -1.32
CA ALA A 38 -10.27 -9.75 0.06
C ALA A 38 -9.02 -10.09 0.91
N PRO A 39 -7.85 -9.55 0.54
CA PRO A 39 -6.61 -9.86 1.24
C PRO A 39 -6.70 -9.42 2.70
N THR A 40 -6.03 -10.13 3.60
CA THR A 40 -6.03 -9.77 5.03
C THR A 40 -5.33 -8.43 5.29
N TRP A 41 -4.33 -8.10 4.48
CA TRP A 41 -3.56 -6.86 4.54
C TRP A 41 -3.19 -6.38 3.13
N VAL A 42 -3.11 -5.07 2.96
CA VAL A 42 -2.63 -4.43 1.72
C VAL A 42 -1.40 -3.57 2.04
N LEU A 43 -0.38 -3.67 1.19
CA LEU A 43 0.77 -2.76 1.25
C LEU A 43 0.71 -1.87 0.02
N ILE A 44 0.74 -0.56 0.22
CA ILE A 44 0.68 0.42 -0.87
C ILE A 44 1.99 1.20 -0.85
N GLU A 45 2.80 0.99 -1.88
CA GLU A 45 3.96 1.83 -2.13
C GLU A 45 3.57 2.97 -3.05
N ASN A 46 3.56 4.17 -2.50
CA ASN A 46 3.32 5.38 -3.25
C ASN A 46 4.65 6.02 -3.63
N SER A 47 4.85 6.20 -4.93
CA SER A 47 5.95 6.99 -5.46
C SER A 47 5.52 8.44 -5.65
N ALA A 48 6.50 9.34 -5.69
CA ALA A 48 6.29 10.75 -5.99
C ALA A 48 5.36 10.91 -7.20
N THR A 49 4.26 11.63 -6.99
CA THR A 49 3.19 11.83 -7.96
C THR A 49 2.90 13.33 -8.08
N ASP A 50 2.79 13.81 -9.31
CA ASP A 50 2.56 15.22 -9.60
C ASP A 50 1.21 15.72 -9.04
N ASP A 51 1.19 16.95 -8.51
CA ASP A 51 -0.03 17.58 -7.97
C ASP A 51 -1.19 17.60 -8.98
N THR A 52 -0.90 17.72 -10.27
CA THR A 52 -1.93 17.67 -11.33
C THR A 52 -2.61 16.30 -11.39
N GLN A 53 -1.85 15.22 -11.18
CA GLN A 53 -2.40 13.87 -11.14
C GLN A 53 -3.28 13.69 -9.90
N TRP A 54 -2.86 14.22 -8.75
CA TRP A 54 -3.69 14.22 -7.55
C TRP A 54 -4.98 15.00 -7.73
N ALA A 55 -4.94 16.18 -8.34
CA ALA A 55 -6.14 16.97 -8.62
C ALA A 55 -7.13 16.23 -9.54
N LEU A 56 -6.63 15.49 -10.53
CA LEU A 56 -7.46 14.77 -11.50
C LEU A 56 -7.99 13.42 -10.97
N HIS A 57 -7.19 12.69 -10.20
CA HIS A 57 -7.46 11.29 -9.88
C HIS A 57 -7.52 10.99 -8.39
N GLY A 58 -7.14 11.93 -7.52
CA GLY A 58 -7.09 11.72 -6.09
C GLY A 58 -8.41 11.29 -5.49
N ARG A 59 -9.53 11.90 -5.90
CA ARG A 59 -10.87 11.48 -5.43
C ARG A 59 -11.17 10.01 -5.75
N THR A 60 -10.77 9.54 -6.94
CA THR A 60 -10.99 8.15 -7.35
C THR A 60 -10.16 7.19 -6.51
N VAL A 61 -8.91 7.54 -6.21
CA VAL A 61 -8.05 6.74 -5.32
C VAL A 61 -8.60 6.74 -3.90
N CYS A 62 -9.00 7.89 -3.36
CA CYS A 62 -9.61 8.02 -2.04
C CYS A 62 -10.84 7.11 -1.89
N ASN A 63 -11.77 7.18 -2.84
CA ASN A 63 -12.95 6.32 -2.83
C ASN A 63 -12.61 4.83 -2.87
N ALA A 64 -11.53 4.45 -3.58
CA ALA A 64 -11.07 3.06 -3.64
C ALA A 64 -10.43 2.60 -2.33
N LEU A 65 -9.68 3.48 -1.64
CA LEU A 65 -9.16 3.24 -0.29
C LEU A 65 -10.28 3.12 0.73
N ASP A 66 -11.27 4.02 0.68
CA ASP A 66 -12.41 4.01 1.59
C ASP A 66 -13.29 2.76 1.43
N ALA A 67 -13.33 2.18 0.24
CA ALA A 67 -14.06 0.95 -0.05
C ALA A 67 -13.24 -0.34 0.14
N LEU A 68 -11.97 -0.22 0.55
CA LEU A 68 -11.08 -1.36 0.76
C LEU A 68 -11.50 -2.10 2.04
N PRO A 69 -11.81 -3.41 1.98
CA PRO A 69 -12.30 -4.16 3.13
C PRO A 69 -11.19 -4.51 4.13
N ALA A 70 -9.93 -4.24 3.77
CA ALA A 70 -8.75 -4.67 4.50
C ALA A 70 -7.95 -3.47 5.01
N PRO A 71 -7.30 -3.58 6.18
CA PRO A 71 -6.35 -2.58 6.62
C PRO A 71 -5.14 -2.54 5.68
N TYR A 72 -4.54 -1.36 5.56
CA TYR A 72 -3.37 -1.16 4.71
C TYR A 72 -2.23 -0.47 5.43
N ILE A 73 -1.01 -0.77 4.96
CA ILE A 73 0.23 -0.08 5.33
C ILE A 73 0.68 0.71 4.11
N GLU A 74 1.03 1.96 4.33
CA GLU A 74 1.58 2.81 3.29
C GLU A 74 3.12 2.85 3.37
N ILE A 75 3.76 2.85 2.21
CA ILE A 75 5.19 3.04 2.04
C ILE A 75 5.40 4.29 1.20
N ALA A 76 6.09 5.29 1.75
CA ALA A 76 6.38 6.54 1.06
C ALA A 76 7.88 6.86 1.15
N SER A 77 8.38 7.61 0.16
CA SER A 77 9.77 8.07 0.17
C SER A 77 9.97 9.29 1.08
N ASN A 78 8.93 10.10 1.24
CA ASN A 78 8.91 11.27 2.11
C ASN A 78 7.50 11.50 2.66
N ASP A 79 7.37 12.23 3.77
CA ASP A 79 6.07 12.57 4.37
C ASP A 79 5.14 13.31 3.39
N ALA A 80 5.73 14.15 2.53
CA ALA A 80 4.99 14.91 1.51
C ALA A 80 4.36 14.02 0.43
N ASP A 81 4.86 12.79 0.24
CA ASP A 81 4.33 11.83 -0.73
C ASP A 81 3.26 10.92 -0.12
N THR A 82 2.82 11.17 1.11
CA THR A 82 1.86 10.28 1.77
C THR A 82 0.45 10.44 1.22
N LEU A 83 -0.31 9.35 1.11
CA LEU A 83 -1.71 9.35 0.67
C LEU A 83 -2.56 10.19 1.61
N GLU A 84 -2.26 10.19 2.91
CA GLU A 84 -2.95 11.04 3.88
C GLU A 84 -2.79 12.54 3.57
N THR A 85 -1.59 12.97 3.18
CA THR A 85 -1.29 14.37 2.82
C THR A 85 -2.10 14.84 1.61
N HIS A 86 -2.41 13.94 0.66
CA HIS A 86 -3.10 14.30 -0.58
C HIS A 86 -4.61 14.02 -0.57
N LEU A 87 -5.05 12.97 0.11
CA LEU A 87 -6.38 12.38 -0.08
C LEU A 87 -7.29 12.52 1.14
N HIS A 88 -6.72 12.56 2.35
CA HIS A 88 -7.47 12.47 3.61
C HIS A 88 -8.56 11.36 3.61
N PRO A 89 -8.18 10.09 3.40
CA PRO A 89 -9.14 8.98 3.37
C PRO A 89 -9.87 8.86 4.71
N HIS A 90 -11.12 8.39 4.69
CA HIS A 90 -11.88 8.12 5.92
C HIS A 90 -11.20 7.04 6.78
N HIS A 91 -10.56 6.08 6.12
CA HIS A 91 -9.76 5.05 6.76
C HIS A 91 -8.28 5.36 6.56
N ALA A 92 -7.65 5.92 7.59
CA ALA A 92 -6.21 6.16 7.61
C ALA A 92 -5.42 4.84 7.53
N ALA A 93 -4.20 4.93 7.00
CA ALA A 93 -3.28 3.80 6.99
C ALA A 93 -3.05 3.30 8.42
N THR A 94 -2.99 1.97 8.60
CA THR A 94 -2.69 1.40 9.91
C THR A 94 -1.27 1.72 10.35
N ALA A 95 -0.35 1.83 9.39
CA ALA A 95 0.98 2.35 9.58
C ALA A 95 1.45 3.03 8.29
N VAL A 96 2.29 4.06 8.45
CA VAL A 96 3.01 4.71 7.34
C VAL A 96 4.49 4.50 7.59
N VAL A 97 5.19 3.94 6.60
CA VAL A 97 6.63 3.72 6.65
C VAL A 97 7.29 4.67 5.66
N VAL A 98 7.91 5.71 6.21
CA VAL A 98 8.66 6.71 5.43
C VAL A 98 10.14 6.38 5.51
N CYS A 99 10.81 6.21 4.37
CA CYS A 99 12.28 6.06 4.34
C CYS A 99 12.91 6.93 3.24
N SER A 100 13.68 7.92 3.68
CA SER A 100 14.37 8.86 2.81
C SER A 100 15.62 8.26 2.12
N THR A 101 16.13 7.14 2.63
CA THR A 101 17.36 6.48 2.14
C THR A 101 17.11 5.43 1.05
N GLY A 102 15.85 5.06 0.80
CA GLY A 102 15.45 4.12 -0.26
C GLY A 102 14.24 3.26 0.10
N THR A 103 13.44 2.90 -0.91
CA THR A 103 12.19 2.15 -0.71
C THR A 103 12.40 0.67 -0.36
N ASP A 104 13.57 0.08 -0.65
CA ASP A 104 13.84 -1.33 -0.33
C ASP A 104 13.91 -1.61 1.19
N GLU A 105 14.42 -0.67 1.99
CA GLU A 105 14.41 -0.82 3.44
C GLU A 105 12.99 -0.64 4.00
N ALA A 106 12.25 0.34 3.50
CA ALA A 106 10.86 0.57 3.86
C ALA A 106 9.97 -0.64 3.52
N ARG A 107 10.19 -1.27 2.36
CA ARG A 107 9.54 -2.53 1.97
C ARG A 107 9.85 -3.63 2.98
N ARG A 108 11.13 -3.88 3.28
CA ARG A 108 11.53 -4.93 4.23
C ARG A 108 10.89 -4.70 5.60
N LEU A 109 10.88 -3.46 6.09
CA LEU A 109 10.24 -3.11 7.36
C LEU A 109 8.72 -3.34 7.31
N SER A 110 8.06 -2.90 6.24
CA SER A 110 6.61 -3.07 6.06
C SER A 110 6.20 -4.53 5.97
N LEU A 111 7.00 -5.37 5.30
CA LEU A 111 6.79 -6.82 5.26
C LEU A 111 6.97 -7.45 6.65
N ALA A 112 7.97 -7.02 7.42
CA ALA A 112 8.18 -7.50 8.79
C ALA A 112 7.02 -7.12 9.72
N ILE A 113 6.55 -5.88 9.63
CA ILE A 113 5.36 -5.39 10.37
C ILE A 113 4.14 -6.23 9.98
N THR A 114 3.87 -6.39 8.68
CA THR A 114 2.74 -7.18 8.17
C THR A 114 2.82 -8.64 8.63
N THR A 115 4.00 -9.25 8.59
CA THR A 115 4.22 -10.62 9.07
C THR A 115 3.87 -10.76 10.55
N ARG A 116 4.27 -9.78 11.37
CA ARG A 116 3.95 -9.75 12.79
C ARG A 116 2.44 -9.58 13.04
N LEU A 117 1.79 -8.69 12.29
CA LEU A 117 0.35 -8.45 12.39
C LEU A 117 -0.47 -9.68 11.98
N LEU A 118 -0.09 -10.34 10.88
CA LEU A 118 -0.68 -11.60 10.45
C LEU A 118 -0.53 -12.68 11.52
N SER A 119 0.68 -12.86 12.05
CA SER A 119 0.97 -13.89 13.06
C SER A 119 0.20 -13.65 14.36
N ASN A 120 -0.02 -12.40 14.75
CA ASN A 120 -0.77 -12.06 15.95
C ASN A 120 -2.29 -12.24 15.76
N GLY A 121 -2.81 -12.03 14.54
CA GLY A 121 -4.22 -12.25 14.22
C GLY A 121 -4.60 -13.73 14.07
N GLN A 122 -3.64 -14.61 13.84
CA GLN A 122 -3.84 -16.06 13.71
C GLN A 122 -3.80 -16.84 15.05
N GLY A 123 -3.54 -16.15 16.17
CA GLY A 123 -3.43 -16.74 17.51
C GLY A 123 -4.56 -16.38 18.48
N ALA A 124 -5.67 -15.81 17.99
CA ALA A 124 -6.83 -15.41 18.78
C ALA A 124 -8.06 -16.27 18.48
#